data_AF-A0A8C6IL38-F1
#
_entry.id   AF-A0A8C6IL38-F1
#
_cell.length_a   1.000
_cell.length_b   1.000
_cell.length_c   1.000
_cell.angle_alpha   90.00
_cell.angle_beta   90.00
_cell.angle_gamma   90.00
#
_symmetry.space_group_name_H-M   'P 1'
#
loop_
_entity.id
_entity.type
_entity.pdbx_description
1 polymer ?
#
loop_
_entity_poly.entity_id
_entity_poly.type
_entity_poly.pdbx_seq_one_letter_code
_entity_poly.pdbx_strand_id
1 'polypeptide(L)'
;MKHLVAAWLLVGLSLGLPQFGKGDICNPNPCENGGICLSGLADDSFSCECPEGFTGPNCSSVVEVASDEEKPTSAGPCIPNPCHNGGTCEISEAYRGDTFIGYVCKCPRGFNGIHCQHNINECEAEPCRNGGICTDLVANYSCECPGEFMGRNCQYKCSGPLGIEGGIISNQQITASSTHRALFGLQKWYPYYARLNKKGLINAWTAAENDRWPWIQINLQRKMRVTGVITQGAKRIGSPEYIKSYKIAYSNDGKTWAMYKVKGTNEEMVFRGNVDNNTPYANSFTPPIKAQYVRLYPQICRRHCTLRMELLGCELSGCSEPLGMKSGHIQDYQITASSVFRTLNMDMFTWEPRKARLDKQGKVNAWTSGHNDQSQWLQLPRTL
;
A
#
# COMPACT_ATOMS: atom_id res chain seq x y z
N MET A 1 -54.86 26.99 108.91
CA MET A 1 -54.25 25.66 108.67
C MET A 1 -55.30 24.78 108.03
N LYS A 2 -55.06 24.41 106.76
CA LYS A 2 -55.67 23.35 105.93
C LYS A 2 -57.21 23.25 105.96
N HIS A 3 -57.83 23.86 104.94
CA HIS A 3 -59.26 23.87 104.67
C HIS A 3 -59.67 22.85 103.59
N LEU A 4 -60.98 22.62 103.56
CA LEU A 4 -61.85 21.96 102.56
C LEU A 4 -61.97 20.44 102.78
N VAL A 5 -62.91 19.95 103.61
CA VAL A 5 -64.39 20.05 103.54
C VAL A 5 -64.93 19.56 102.20
N ALA A 6 -65.19 18.26 102.16
CA ALA A 6 -66.07 17.60 101.22
C ALA A 6 -67.53 17.89 101.60
N ALA A 7 -68.43 17.94 100.62
CA ALA A 7 -69.36 16.81 100.40
C ALA A 7 -70.40 17.08 99.28
N TRP A 8 -71.11 15.98 98.96
CA TRP A 8 -72.45 15.87 98.35
C TRP A 8 -72.51 16.08 96.80
N LEU A 9 -73.27 15.35 95.97
CA LEU A 9 -74.41 14.43 96.12
C LEU A 9 -74.49 13.45 94.91
N LEU A 10 -75.11 12.28 95.18
CA LEU A 10 -76.06 11.47 94.38
C LEU A 10 -75.95 11.40 92.84
N VAL A 11 -75.84 10.16 92.32
CA VAL A 11 -76.24 9.80 90.95
C VAL A 11 -77.21 8.63 91.00
N GLY A 12 -78.36 8.81 90.38
CA GLY A 12 -79.43 7.81 90.21
C GLY A 12 -79.14 6.82 89.09
N LEU A 13 -79.70 5.62 89.22
CA LEU A 13 -79.77 4.60 88.18
C LEU A 13 -80.83 4.97 87.14
N SER A 14 -80.43 5.02 85.87
CA SER A 14 -81.30 4.87 84.71
C SER A 14 -80.73 3.78 83.79
N LEU A 15 -81.61 2.88 83.37
CA LEU A 15 -81.36 1.72 82.51
C LEU A 15 -80.92 2.16 81.10
N GLY A 16 -79.77 1.64 80.65
CA GLY A 16 -79.28 1.72 79.27
C GLY A 16 -79.28 0.34 78.61
N LEU A 17 -79.83 0.30 77.40
CA LEU A 17 -80.04 -0.82 76.48
C LEU A 17 -78.78 -1.66 76.19
N PRO A 18 -78.92 -2.93 75.74
CA PRO A 18 -77.80 -3.72 75.27
C PRO A 18 -77.22 -3.05 74.02
N GLN A 19 -76.00 -2.54 74.12
CA GLN A 19 -75.25 -2.12 72.93
C GLN A 19 -74.93 -3.37 72.12
N PHE A 20 -75.47 -3.43 70.91
CA PHE A 20 -74.91 -4.21 69.81
C PHE A 20 -73.40 -3.95 69.78
N GLY A 21 -72.60 -4.96 70.09
CA GLY A 21 -71.17 -4.91 69.79
C GLY A 21 -71.02 -4.63 68.31
N LYS A 22 -70.32 -3.54 67.96
CA LYS A 22 -69.82 -3.31 66.60
C LYS A 22 -69.12 -4.61 66.17
N GLY A 23 -69.64 -5.25 65.13
CA GLY A 23 -68.99 -6.42 64.55
C GLY A 23 -67.59 -6.02 64.07
N ASP A 24 -66.59 -6.85 64.36
CA ASP A 24 -65.22 -6.64 63.92
C ASP A 24 -65.20 -6.40 62.41
N ILE A 25 -64.64 -5.27 61.98
CA ILE A 25 -64.65 -4.80 60.59
C ILE A 25 -63.95 -5.78 59.62
N CYS A 26 -63.14 -6.69 60.17
CA CYS A 26 -62.46 -7.77 59.46
C CYS A 26 -63.26 -9.09 59.41
N ASN A 27 -64.56 -9.07 59.77
CA ASN A 27 -65.40 -10.27 59.75
C ASN A 27 -66.79 -9.99 59.11
N PRO A 28 -67.05 -10.45 57.88
CA PRO A 28 -66.17 -11.25 57.02
C PRO A 28 -64.95 -10.47 56.49
N ASN A 29 -63.83 -11.16 56.24
CA ASN A 29 -62.55 -10.54 55.83
C ASN A 29 -62.72 -9.78 54.50
N PRO A 30 -62.52 -8.45 54.47
CA PRO A 30 -62.65 -7.62 53.26
C PRO A 30 -61.45 -7.73 52.30
N CYS A 31 -60.33 -8.35 52.71
CA CYS A 31 -59.15 -8.52 51.87
C CYS A 31 -59.28 -9.76 50.97
N GLU A 32 -59.18 -9.57 49.66
CA GLU A 32 -59.25 -10.63 48.66
C GLU A 32 -57.89 -11.34 48.50
N ASN A 33 -57.85 -12.42 47.71
CA ASN A 33 -56.63 -13.15 47.34
C ASN A 33 -55.73 -13.59 48.51
N GLY A 34 -56.33 -13.89 49.67
CA GLY A 34 -55.59 -14.35 50.86
C GLY A 34 -54.91 -13.24 51.66
N GLY A 35 -55.29 -11.97 51.45
CA GLY A 35 -54.79 -10.84 52.26
C GLY A 35 -55.22 -10.90 53.72
N ILE A 36 -54.33 -10.41 54.60
CA ILE A 36 -54.56 -10.36 56.04
C ILE A 36 -55.17 -8.99 56.39
N CYS A 37 -56.35 -8.98 57.01
CA CYS A 37 -57.01 -7.75 57.46
C CYS A 37 -56.50 -7.31 58.82
N LEU A 38 -56.09 -6.05 58.92
CA LEU A 38 -55.65 -5.39 60.15
C LEU A 38 -56.62 -4.25 60.46
N SER A 39 -57.29 -4.31 61.62
CA SER A 39 -58.15 -3.23 62.12
C SER A 39 -57.29 -2.05 62.61
N GLY A 40 -57.54 -0.86 62.09
CA GLY A 40 -56.85 0.37 62.48
C GLY A 40 -57.31 0.92 63.84
N LEU A 41 -56.47 1.69 64.52
CA LEU A 41 -56.72 2.29 65.84
C LEU A 41 -57.86 3.34 65.86
N ALA A 42 -58.37 3.73 64.68
CA ALA A 42 -59.56 4.56 64.53
C ALA A 42 -60.75 3.67 64.19
N ASP A 43 -61.85 3.88 64.91
CA ASP A 43 -62.95 2.95 65.17
C ASP A 43 -63.87 2.61 63.96
N ASP A 44 -63.37 2.71 62.73
CA ASP A 44 -64.03 2.27 61.47
C ASP A 44 -63.03 2.10 60.28
N SER A 45 -61.72 1.90 60.51
CA SER A 45 -60.72 1.72 59.43
C SER A 45 -60.07 0.34 59.44
N PHE A 46 -59.84 -0.24 58.26
CA PHE A 46 -59.07 -1.47 58.08
C PHE A 46 -57.99 -1.28 57.01
N SER A 47 -56.93 -2.07 57.10
CA SER A 47 -55.85 -2.12 56.12
C SER A 47 -55.55 -3.58 55.79
N CYS A 48 -55.34 -3.87 54.50
CA CYS A 48 -55.01 -5.21 54.03
C CYS A 48 -53.51 -5.33 53.78
N GLU A 49 -52.90 -6.33 54.40
CA GLU A 49 -51.54 -6.77 54.06
C GLU A 49 -51.64 -7.82 52.95
N CYS A 50 -51.17 -7.46 51.74
CA CYS A 50 -51.34 -8.27 50.55
C CYS A 50 -50.18 -9.27 50.36
N PRO A 51 -50.45 -10.53 49.96
CA PRO A 51 -49.43 -11.49 49.56
C PRO A 51 -48.67 -11.04 48.32
N GLU A 52 -47.48 -11.61 48.09
CA GLU A 52 -46.67 -11.30 46.89
C GLU A 52 -47.47 -11.49 45.60
N GLY A 53 -47.36 -10.52 44.69
CA GLY A 53 -48.08 -10.52 43.42
C GLY A 53 -49.47 -9.88 43.48
N PHE A 54 -49.93 -9.36 44.62
CA PHE A 54 -51.19 -8.62 44.74
C PHE A 54 -51.01 -7.24 45.36
N THR A 55 -51.81 -6.27 44.94
CA THR A 55 -51.79 -4.88 45.38
C THR A 55 -53.20 -4.28 45.40
N GLY A 56 -53.31 -3.06 45.92
CA GLY A 56 -54.57 -2.34 46.08
C GLY A 56 -55.16 -2.45 47.49
N PRO A 57 -56.19 -1.65 47.80
CA PRO A 57 -56.71 -1.48 49.16
C PRO A 57 -57.34 -2.74 49.75
N ASN A 58 -57.73 -3.70 48.90
CA ASN A 58 -58.29 -5.00 49.27
C ASN A 58 -57.55 -6.17 48.61
N CYS A 59 -56.33 -5.98 48.12
CA CYS A 59 -55.54 -7.01 47.43
C CYS A 59 -56.20 -7.63 46.18
N SER A 60 -57.16 -6.94 45.56
CA SER A 60 -57.87 -7.40 44.36
C SER A 60 -57.05 -7.31 43.07
N SER A 61 -56.03 -6.44 43.04
CA SER A 61 -55.25 -6.19 41.83
C SER A 61 -54.00 -7.07 41.81
N VAL A 62 -53.72 -7.72 40.69
CA VAL A 62 -52.45 -8.45 40.51
C VAL A 62 -51.36 -7.42 40.18
N VAL A 63 -50.21 -7.53 40.84
CA VAL A 63 -49.00 -6.80 40.44
C VAL A 63 -48.57 -7.42 39.12
N GLU A 64 -48.82 -6.72 38.01
CA GLU A 64 -48.13 -7.04 36.76
C GLU A 64 -46.64 -6.83 37.02
N VAL A 65 -45.93 -7.93 37.23
CA VAL A 65 -44.48 -7.95 37.38
C VAL A 65 -43.93 -7.58 36.02
N ALA A 66 -43.82 -6.27 35.76
CA ALA A 66 -42.88 -5.75 34.80
C ALA A 66 -41.52 -6.24 35.28
N SER A 67 -40.97 -7.22 34.55
CA SER A 67 -39.61 -7.69 34.70
C SER A 67 -38.68 -6.51 34.94
N ASP A 68 -37.85 -6.66 35.97
CA ASP A 68 -36.84 -5.72 36.41
C ASP A 68 -36.09 -5.05 35.23
N GLU A 69 -35.96 -3.73 35.32
CA GLU A 69 -35.01 -2.89 34.59
C GLU A 69 -34.92 -3.08 33.07
N GLU A 70 -35.82 -2.43 32.34
CA GLU A 70 -35.41 -1.32 31.46
C GLU A 70 -36.62 -0.44 31.16
N LYS A 71 -36.54 0.80 31.62
CA LYS A 71 -37.39 1.91 31.16
C LYS A 71 -37.47 1.81 29.63
N PRO A 72 -38.65 1.69 28.97
CA PRO A 72 -38.70 1.57 27.53
C PRO A 72 -38.30 2.92 26.93
N THR A 73 -37.00 3.14 26.76
CA THR A 73 -36.51 4.10 25.80
C THR A 73 -36.97 3.56 24.46
N SER A 74 -37.88 4.26 23.79
CA SER A 74 -38.33 4.02 22.42
C SER A 74 -37.20 4.13 21.36
N ALA A 75 -35.95 4.06 21.81
CA ALA A 75 -34.75 3.91 21.03
C ALA A 75 -34.69 2.44 20.58
N GLY A 76 -35.16 2.15 19.37
CA GLY A 76 -35.09 0.80 18.79
C GLY A 76 -33.65 0.25 18.72
N PRO A 77 -33.45 -0.96 18.18
CA PRO A 77 -32.18 -1.70 18.27
C PRO A 77 -30.97 -1.01 17.62
N CYS A 78 -31.18 0.07 16.88
CA CYS A 78 -30.13 0.89 16.28
C CYS A 78 -29.75 2.15 17.09
N ILE A 79 -30.24 2.32 18.31
CA ILE A 79 -30.01 3.52 19.12
C ILE A 79 -29.57 3.12 20.55
N PRO A 80 -28.31 3.38 20.94
CA PRO A 80 -27.23 3.95 20.13
C PRO A 80 -26.78 3.00 19.00
N ASN A 81 -26.17 3.53 17.93
CA ASN A 81 -25.77 2.72 16.77
C ASN A 81 -24.78 1.60 17.18
N PRO A 82 -25.18 0.32 17.08
CA PRO A 82 -24.34 -0.82 17.50
C PRO A 82 -23.23 -1.16 16.49
N CYS A 83 -23.20 -0.51 15.33
CA CYS A 83 -22.22 -0.76 14.28
C CYS A 83 -20.96 0.08 14.48
N HIS A 84 -19.79 -0.58 14.50
CA HIS A 84 -18.49 0.05 14.59
C HIS A 84 -18.01 0.62 13.25
N ASN A 85 -16.91 1.38 13.27
CA ASN A 85 -16.19 1.89 12.10
C ASN A 85 -17.06 2.66 11.09
N GLY A 86 -18.10 3.34 11.57
CA GLY A 86 -19.03 4.11 10.73
C GLY A 86 -20.05 3.25 10.00
N GLY A 87 -20.28 2.00 10.43
CA GLY A 87 -21.34 1.15 9.91
C GLY A 87 -22.73 1.75 10.09
N THR A 88 -23.60 1.52 9.11
CA THR A 88 -24.99 1.97 9.16
C THR A 88 -25.87 0.85 9.70
N CYS A 89 -26.59 1.12 10.78
CA CYS A 89 -27.53 0.16 11.35
C CYS A 89 -28.87 0.22 10.61
N GLU A 90 -29.36 -0.93 10.18
CA GLU A 90 -30.70 -1.09 9.61
C GLU A 90 -31.50 -2.10 10.42
N ILE A 91 -32.71 -1.72 10.83
CA ILE A 91 -33.63 -2.62 11.52
C ILE A 91 -34.01 -3.73 10.53
N SER A 92 -33.85 -4.98 10.95
CA SER A 92 -34.15 -6.14 10.12
C SER A 92 -34.54 -7.34 10.98
N GLU A 93 -35.23 -8.31 10.38
CA GLU A 93 -35.57 -9.58 11.05
C GLU A 93 -34.36 -10.55 11.04
N ALA A 94 -33.22 -10.09 11.55
CA ALA A 94 -32.01 -10.88 11.60
C ALA A 94 -32.00 -11.82 12.82
N TYR A 95 -31.73 -13.10 12.57
CA TYR A 95 -31.55 -14.15 13.58
C TYR A 95 -30.11 -14.69 13.53
N ARG A 96 -29.56 -15.08 14.67
CA ARG A 96 -28.31 -15.85 14.76
C ARG A 96 -28.57 -17.13 15.55
N GLY A 97 -28.79 -18.22 14.83
CA GLY A 97 -29.35 -19.44 15.44
C GLY A 97 -30.76 -19.15 15.96
N ASP A 98 -31.03 -19.48 17.23
CA ASP A 98 -32.34 -19.28 17.85
C ASP A 98 -32.51 -17.88 18.48
N THR A 99 -31.48 -17.03 18.42
CA THR A 99 -31.52 -15.67 19.02
C THR A 99 -31.89 -14.61 17.99
N PHE A 100 -32.92 -13.82 18.28
CA PHE A 100 -33.32 -12.64 17.49
C PHE A 100 -32.44 -11.44 17.84
N ILE A 101 -31.84 -10.80 16.82
CA ILE A 101 -30.94 -9.64 16.98
C ILE A 101 -31.66 -8.34 16.63
N GLY A 102 -32.61 -8.35 15.68
CA GLY A 102 -33.47 -7.22 15.34
C GLY A 102 -32.82 -6.09 14.51
N TYR A 103 -31.57 -6.22 14.12
CA TYR A 103 -30.86 -5.29 13.23
C TYR A 103 -29.74 -5.96 12.44
N VAL A 104 -29.30 -5.30 11.38
CA VAL A 104 -28.12 -5.66 10.60
C VAL A 104 -27.25 -4.43 10.39
N CYS A 105 -25.93 -4.61 10.55
CA CYS A 105 -24.96 -3.58 10.25
C CYS A 105 -24.52 -3.64 8.79
N LYS A 106 -24.76 -2.57 8.03
CA LYS A 106 -24.15 -2.36 6.72
C LYS A 106 -22.75 -1.80 6.91
N CYS A 107 -21.77 -2.64 6.64
CA CYS A 107 -20.37 -2.27 6.81
C CYS A 107 -19.87 -1.37 5.69
N PRO A 108 -19.12 -0.31 6.03
CA PRO A 108 -18.39 0.44 5.04
C PRO A 108 -17.33 -0.46 4.40
N ARG A 109 -16.88 -0.06 3.21
CA ARG A 109 -15.87 -0.80 2.46
C ARG A 109 -14.62 -0.99 3.33
N GLY A 110 -14.03 -2.19 3.33
CA GLY A 110 -12.87 -2.53 4.16
C GLY A 110 -13.19 -3.07 5.54
N PHE A 111 -14.46 -3.15 5.96
CA PHE A 111 -14.83 -3.73 7.26
C PHE A 111 -15.76 -4.93 7.10
N ASN A 112 -15.65 -5.89 8.02
CA ASN A 112 -16.54 -7.04 8.12
C ASN A 112 -16.90 -7.36 9.58
N GLY A 113 -17.73 -8.39 9.74
CA GLY A 113 -18.26 -8.82 11.03
C GLY A 113 -19.67 -8.29 11.28
N ILE A 114 -20.32 -8.88 12.28
CA ILE A 114 -21.72 -8.58 12.61
C ILE A 114 -21.95 -7.12 12.99
N HIS A 115 -20.93 -6.45 13.51
CA HIS A 115 -20.93 -5.05 13.89
C HIS A 115 -19.88 -4.24 13.12
N CYS A 116 -19.36 -4.75 11.99
CA CYS A 116 -18.29 -4.11 11.24
C CYS A 116 -17.02 -3.86 12.07
N GLN A 117 -16.79 -4.72 13.07
CA GLN A 117 -15.73 -4.55 14.06
C GLN A 117 -14.35 -4.96 13.54
N HIS A 118 -14.27 -5.72 12.45
CA HIS A 118 -13.00 -6.20 11.91
C HIS A 118 -12.62 -5.43 10.65
N ASN A 119 -11.37 -4.98 10.57
CA ASN A 119 -10.77 -4.57 9.30
C ASN A 119 -10.56 -5.82 8.44
N ILE A 120 -10.97 -5.77 7.19
CA ILE A 120 -10.67 -6.82 6.22
C ILE A 120 -9.18 -6.76 5.94
N ASN A 121 -8.47 -7.86 6.16
CA ASN A 121 -7.04 -7.92 5.85
C ASN A 121 -6.84 -8.14 4.35
N GLU A 122 -6.61 -7.05 3.60
CA GLU A 122 -6.41 -7.15 2.15
C GLU A 122 -5.09 -7.86 1.77
N CYS A 123 -4.18 -8.07 2.73
CA CYS A 123 -2.93 -8.80 2.50
C CYS A 123 -3.09 -10.32 2.49
N GLU A 124 -4.21 -10.88 2.97
CA GLU A 124 -4.45 -12.34 2.94
C GLU A 124 -4.51 -12.91 1.53
N ALA A 125 -4.87 -12.09 0.54
CA ALA A 125 -4.87 -12.46 -0.87
C ALA A 125 -3.48 -12.44 -1.51
N GLU A 126 -2.42 -12.17 -0.73
CA GLU A 126 -1.03 -12.02 -1.18
C GLU A 126 -0.88 -11.10 -2.42
N PRO A 127 -1.41 -9.87 -2.39
CA PRO A 127 -1.43 -9.01 -3.57
C PRO A 127 -0.04 -8.54 -4.00
N CYS A 128 0.93 -8.46 -3.08
CA CYS A 128 2.30 -8.02 -3.33
C CYS A 128 3.15 -9.13 -3.94
N ARG A 129 3.52 -8.98 -5.21
CA ARG A 129 4.33 -9.96 -5.96
C ARG A 129 5.83 -9.78 -5.69
N ASN A 130 6.63 -10.73 -6.20
CA ASN A 130 8.09 -10.65 -6.26
C ASN A 130 8.77 -10.38 -4.91
N GLY A 131 8.22 -10.95 -3.82
CA GLY A 131 8.74 -10.76 -2.47
C GLY A 131 8.45 -9.39 -1.85
N GLY A 132 7.44 -8.67 -2.36
CA GLY A 132 6.93 -7.44 -1.75
C GLY A 132 6.35 -7.68 -0.36
N ILE A 133 6.62 -6.76 0.57
CA ILE A 133 6.05 -6.80 1.93
C ILE A 133 4.71 -6.07 1.90
N CYS A 134 3.63 -6.76 2.29
CA CYS A 134 2.29 -6.18 2.33
C CYS A 134 2.00 -5.55 3.69
N THR A 135 1.45 -4.34 3.68
CA THR A 135 0.91 -3.66 4.87
C THR A 135 -0.58 -3.44 4.66
N ASP A 136 -1.38 -4.01 5.55
CA ASP A 136 -2.84 -3.84 5.59
C ASP A 136 -3.21 -2.41 5.95
N LEU A 137 -4.23 -1.85 5.30
CA LEU A 137 -4.80 -0.53 5.55
C LEU A 137 -6.34 -0.65 5.59
N VAL A 138 -7.04 0.44 5.83
CA VAL A 138 -8.51 0.41 5.78
C VAL A 138 -8.98 0.43 4.32
N ALA A 139 -9.68 -0.63 3.91
CA ALA A 139 -10.22 -0.81 2.55
C ALA A 139 -9.16 -0.80 1.45
N ASN A 140 -7.90 -1.05 1.80
CA ASN A 140 -6.76 -0.88 0.92
C ASN A 140 -5.53 -1.60 1.49
N TYR A 141 -4.50 -1.76 0.67
CA TYR A 141 -3.20 -2.25 1.09
C TYR A 141 -2.09 -1.42 0.45
N SER A 142 -0.90 -1.52 1.01
CA SER A 142 0.32 -0.97 0.42
C SER A 142 1.40 -2.05 0.35
N CYS A 143 2.17 -2.06 -0.75
CA CYS A 143 3.28 -2.98 -0.93
C CYS A 143 4.61 -2.22 -0.88
N GLU A 144 5.51 -2.65 0.00
CA GLU A 144 6.92 -2.25 -0.05
C GLU A 144 7.68 -3.17 -1.02
N CYS A 145 8.05 -2.62 -2.18
CA CYS A 145 8.71 -3.41 -3.22
C CYS A 145 10.23 -3.51 -3.00
N PRO A 146 10.79 -4.73 -3.00
CA PRO A 146 12.22 -4.92 -2.85
C PRO A 146 12.99 -4.50 -4.11
N GLY A 147 14.15 -3.88 -3.90
CA GLY A 147 15.19 -3.65 -4.92
C GLY A 147 14.68 -3.08 -6.25
N GLU A 148 14.72 -3.94 -7.28
CA GLU A 148 14.40 -3.59 -8.67
C GLU A 148 12.91 -3.66 -9.04
N PHE A 149 12.01 -3.98 -8.10
CA PHE A 149 10.57 -4.05 -8.39
C PHE A 149 9.82 -2.76 -8.09
N MET A 150 8.71 -2.54 -8.80
CA MET A 150 7.82 -1.39 -8.62
C MET A 150 6.37 -1.70 -9.05
N GLY A 151 5.50 -0.71 -8.85
CA GLY A 151 4.06 -0.83 -9.07
C GLY A 151 3.32 -1.03 -7.75
N ARG A 152 1.98 -0.92 -7.78
CA ARG A 152 1.14 -1.11 -6.59
C ARG A 152 1.33 -2.48 -5.95
N ASN A 153 1.63 -3.48 -6.77
CA ASN A 153 1.72 -4.89 -6.38
C ASN A 153 3.14 -5.43 -6.64
N CYS A 154 4.14 -4.55 -6.81
CA CYS A 154 5.52 -4.93 -7.14
C CYS A 154 5.65 -5.82 -8.39
N GLN A 155 4.70 -5.67 -9.33
CA GLN A 155 4.61 -6.52 -10.52
C GLN A 155 5.62 -6.14 -11.61
N TYR A 156 6.10 -4.90 -11.63
CA TYR A 156 6.96 -4.39 -12.69
C TYR A 156 8.43 -4.46 -12.28
N LYS A 157 9.27 -4.95 -13.17
CA LYS A 157 10.73 -5.01 -13.02
C LYS A 157 11.39 -3.77 -13.63
N CYS A 158 11.89 -2.91 -12.76
CA CYS A 158 12.62 -1.69 -13.06
C CYS A 158 14.14 -1.93 -13.14
N SER A 159 14.60 -2.78 -14.05
CA SER A 159 16.04 -3.07 -14.22
C SER A 159 16.50 -2.99 -15.69
N GLY A 160 15.74 -2.27 -16.52
CA GLY A 160 16.04 -2.13 -17.95
C GLY A 160 17.20 -1.18 -18.20
N PRO A 161 17.93 -1.33 -19.32
CA PRO A 161 18.97 -0.36 -19.70
C PRO A 161 18.33 0.99 -20.03
N LEU A 162 18.89 2.07 -19.51
CA LEU A 162 18.44 3.44 -19.80
C LEU A 162 18.99 3.96 -21.14
N GLY A 163 19.86 3.19 -21.79
CA GLY A 163 20.21 3.35 -23.19
C GLY A 163 21.50 4.15 -23.42
N ILE A 164 22.46 4.05 -22.50
CA ILE A 164 23.83 4.51 -22.76
C ILE A 164 24.48 3.63 -23.84
N GLU A 165 24.32 2.30 -23.79
CA GLU A 165 24.79 1.38 -24.83
C GLU A 165 24.03 1.59 -26.14
N GLY A 166 22.69 1.60 -26.06
CA GLY A 166 21.79 1.65 -27.22
C GLY A 166 21.66 3.01 -27.91
N GLY A 167 22.30 4.06 -27.38
CA GLY A 167 22.30 5.39 -28.02
C GLY A 167 21.08 6.27 -27.73
N ILE A 168 20.12 5.82 -26.92
CA ILE A 168 18.98 6.62 -26.46
C ILE A 168 19.48 7.85 -25.70
N ILE A 169 20.51 7.65 -24.85
CA ILE A 169 21.24 8.76 -24.24
C ILE A 169 22.21 9.32 -25.27
N SER A 170 21.95 10.55 -25.71
CA SER A 170 22.76 11.27 -26.69
C SER A 170 24.15 11.65 -26.16
N ASN A 171 25.07 11.99 -27.04
CA ASN A 171 26.44 12.38 -26.65
C ASN A 171 26.45 13.64 -25.76
N GLN A 172 25.51 14.56 -25.99
CA GLN A 172 25.39 15.82 -25.23
C GLN A 172 24.95 15.59 -23.79
N GLN A 173 24.29 14.46 -23.50
CA GLN A 173 23.84 14.11 -22.15
C GLN A 173 24.95 13.52 -21.27
N ILE A 174 26.13 13.23 -21.84
CA ILE A 174 27.24 12.60 -21.14
C ILE A 174 28.39 13.60 -21.00
N THR A 175 28.67 14.01 -19.77
CA THR A 175 29.74 14.97 -19.45
C THR A 175 30.69 14.39 -18.42
N ALA A 176 31.89 14.95 -18.31
CA ALA A 176 32.87 14.54 -17.29
C ALA A 176 33.69 15.74 -16.81
N SER A 177 34.38 15.55 -15.69
CA SER A 177 35.34 16.52 -15.15
C SER A 177 36.50 16.78 -16.10
N SER A 178 37.01 15.72 -16.73
CA SER A 178 38.22 15.75 -17.54
C SER A 178 38.22 14.63 -18.58
N THR A 179 39.21 14.67 -19.48
CA THR A 179 39.36 13.69 -20.56
C THR A 179 40.83 13.45 -20.85
N HIS A 180 41.23 12.19 -20.93
CA HIS A 180 42.57 11.78 -21.32
C HIS A 180 42.81 11.98 -22.81
N ARG A 181 44.02 12.44 -23.14
CA ARG A 181 44.53 12.55 -24.50
C ARG A 181 45.83 11.75 -24.59
N ALA A 182 45.87 10.76 -25.47
CA ALA A 182 47.07 9.96 -25.73
C ALA A 182 47.62 10.23 -27.13
N LEU A 183 48.86 9.79 -27.37
CA LEU A 183 49.50 9.77 -28.69
C LEU A 183 49.52 11.17 -29.34
N PHE A 184 50.13 12.15 -28.66
CA PHE A 184 50.19 13.56 -29.07
C PHE A 184 48.82 14.20 -29.36
N GLY A 185 47.75 13.70 -28.73
CA GLY A 185 46.39 14.21 -28.88
C GLY A 185 45.57 13.58 -30.00
N LEU A 186 46.12 12.58 -30.70
CA LEU A 186 45.41 11.81 -31.73
C LEU A 186 44.36 10.87 -31.13
N GLN A 187 44.55 10.41 -29.89
CA GLN A 187 43.57 9.59 -29.19
C GLN A 187 42.88 10.38 -28.07
N LYS A 188 41.58 10.63 -28.21
CA LYS A 188 40.78 11.40 -27.26
C LYS A 188 39.70 10.52 -26.62
N TRP A 189 39.83 10.25 -25.33
CA TRP A 189 38.97 9.32 -24.58
C TRP A 189 37.75 10.04 -23.97
N TYR A 190 36.95 10.67 -24.83
CA TYR A 190 35.83 11.51 -24.42
C TYR A 190 34.73 10.78 -23.64
N PRO A 191 33.93 11.50 -22.84
CA PRO A 191 32.87 10.92 -22.00
C PRO A 191 31.83 10.12 -22.79
N TYR A 192 31.47 10.58 -23.99
CA TYR A 192 30.46 9.90 -24.82
C TYR A 192 30.89 8.51 -25.35
N TYR A 193 32.16 8.13 -25.16
CA TYR A 193 32.63 6.75 -25.41
C TYR A 193 32.39 5.82 -24.23
N ALA A 194 31.93 6.30 -23.06
CA ALA A 194 31.62 5.50 -21.88
C ALA A 194 30.37 4.63 -22.03
N ARG A 195 30.15 4.05 -23.22
CA ARG A 195 29.02 3.19 -23.53
C ARG A 195 29.41 1.73 -23.35
N LEU A 196 28.59 0.97 -22.64
CA LEU A 196 28.82 -0.46 -22.42
C LEU A 196 29.07 -1.17 -23.76
N ASN A 197 29.97 -2.16 -23.76
CA ASN A 197 30.32 -2.97 -24.94
C ASN A 197 30.78 -2.20 -26.19
N LYS A 198 31.07 -0.90 -26.08
CA LYS A 198 31.61 -0.13 -27.20
C LYS A 198 32.91 -0.78 -27.70
N LYS A 199 33.01 -0.92 -29.02
CA LYS A 199 34.15 -1.48 -29.75
C LYS A 199 34.92 -0.36 -30.47
N GLY A 200 36.18 -0.63 -30.78
CA GLY A 200 37.08 0.28 -31.49
C GLY A 200 38.40 0.49 -30.76
N LEU A 201 39.33 1.23 -31.38
CA LEU A 201 40.61 1.61 -30.77
C LEU A 201 40.43 2.56 -29.58
N ILE A 202 39.43 3.44 -29.66
CA ILE A 202 38.98 4.30 -28.58
C ILE A 202 37.53 3.93 -28.32
N ASN A 203 37.28 3.36 -27.15
CA ASN A 203 36.02 2.72 -26.86
C ASN A 203 35.54 2.91 -25.42
N ALA A 204 36.17 3.82 -24.67
CA ALA A 204 35.78 4.15 -23.31
C ALA A 204 36.04 5.62 -23.01
N TRP A 205 35.51 6.11 -21.90
CA TRP A 205 35.99 7.34 -21.30
C TRP A 205 37.21 7.04 -20.43
N THR A 206 38.18 7.94 -20.42
CA THR A 206 39.30 7.91 -19.46
C THR A 206 39.53 9.31 -18.92
N ALA A 207 39.67 9.44 -17.60
CA ALA A 207 39.95 10.71 -16.95
C ALA A 207 41.39 11.20 -17.24
N ALA A 208 41.61 12.52 -17.18
CA ALA A 208 42.94 13.08 -17.30
C ALA A 208 43.83 12.68 -16.10
N GLU A 209 45.14 12.54 -16.32
CA GLU A 209 46.07 12.05 -15.29
C GLU A 209 46.26 13.02 -14.12
N ASN A 210 46.10 14.32 -14.37
CA ASN A 210 46.22 15.37 -13.37
C ASN A 210 44.91 15.65 -12.61
N ASP A 211 43.82 14.97 -12.96
CA ASP A 211 42.53 15.11 -12.29
C ASP A 211 42.49 14.23 -11.04
N ARG A 212 42.56 14.85 -9.87
CA ARG A 212 42.53 14.15 -8.57
C ARG A 212 41.15 13.61 -8.20
N TRP A 213 40.08 14.20 -8.76
CA TRP A 213 38.71 13.89 -8.37
C TRP A 213 37.82 13.74 -9.60
N PRO A 214 38.12 12.76 -10.47
CA PRO A 214 37.42 12.63 -11.72
C PRO A 214 35.96 12.27 -11.49
N TRP A 215 35.10 12.71 -12.39
CA TRP A 215 33.71 12.28 -12.41
C TRP A 215 33.18 12.19 -13.83
N ILE A 216 32.21 11.31 -14.02
CA ILE A 216 31.38 11.25 -15.22
C ILE A 216 29.92 11.40 -14.82
N GLN A 217 29.17 12.17 -15.60
CA GLN A 217 27.80 12.56 -15.32
C GLN A 217 26.90 12.22 -16.51
N ILE A 218 25.73 11.69 -16.19
CA ILE A 218 24.66 11.38 -17.13
C ILE A 218 23.45 12.25 -16.80
N ASN A 219 22.96 13.02 -17.79
CA ASN A 219 21.71 13.76 -17.71
C ASN A 219 20.59 12.95 -18.38
N LEU A 220 19.66 12.42 -17.58
CA LEU A 220 18.53 11.63 -18.07
C LEU A 220 17.39 12.48 -18.66
N GLN A 221 17.52 13.82 -18.66
CA GLN A 221 16.54 14.83 -19.14
C GLN A 221 15.20 14.86 -18.39
N ARG A 222 14.80 13.76 -17.75
CA ARG A 222 13.63 13.63 -16.89
C ARG A 222 14.00 12.88 -15.61
N LYS A 223 13.16 12.99 -14.58
CA LYS A 223 13.33 12.24 -13.33
C LYS A 223 13.04 10.76 -13.58
N MET A 224 14.06 9.93 -13.40
CA MET A 224 13.98 8.48 -13.58
C MET A 224 14.21 7.78 -12.25
N ARG A 225 13.76 6.52 -12.18
CA ARG A 225 14.14 5.59 -11.10
C ARG A 225 15.35 4.79 -11.58
N VAL A 226 16.50 5.02 -10.98
CA VAL A 226 17.76 4.33 -11.28
C VAL A 226 17.99 3.27 -10.22
N THR A 227 18.05 2.01 -10.64
CA THR A 227 18.13 0.83 -9.77
C THR A 227 19.50 0.18 -9.78
N GLY A 228 20.37 0.57 -10.70
CA GLY A 228 21.73 0.07 -10.71
C GLY A 228 22.60 0.67 -11.80
N VAL A 229 23.83 0.19 -11.85
CA VAL A 229 24.82 0.57 -12.86
C VAL A 229 25.64 -0.66 -13.23
N ILE A 230 25.91 -0.80 -14.52
CA ILE A 230 26.86 -1.77 -15.05
C ILE A 230 28.12 -1.00 -15.45
N THR A 231 29.28 -1.50 -15.03
CA THR A 231 30.59 -0.91 -15.34
C THR A 231 31.47 -1.92 -16.07
N GLN A 232 32.35 -1.42 -16.92
CA GLN A 232 33.31 -2.20 -17.70
C GLN A 232 34.55 -1.34 -17.96
N GLY A 233 35.73 -1.96 -18.02
CA GLY A 233 36.99 -1.26 -18.31
C GLY A 233 37.26 -1.07 -19.80
N ALA A 234 38.52 -0.82 -20.16
CA ALA A 234 39.02 -0.95 -21.52
C ALA A 234 40.49 -1.40 -21.53
N LYS A 235 41.05 -1.57 -22.73
CA LYS A 235 42.43 -1.98 -22.92
C LYS A 235 43.10 -1.05 -23.91
N ARG A 236 44.27 -0.53 -23.54
CA ARG A 236 45.09 0.34 -24.39
C ARG A 236 46.45 -0.32 -24.59
N ILE A 237 46.80 -0.62 -25.84
CA ILE A 237 48.10 -1.22 -26.22
C ILE A 237 48.49 -2.39 -25.30
N GLY A 238 47.71 -3.46 -25.26
CA GLY A 238 48.04 -4.61 -24.41
C GLY A 238 47.68 -4.45 -22.92
N SER A 239 47.46 -3.23 -22.44
CA SER A 239 47.35 -2.91 -21.02
C SER A 239 45.89 -2.70 -20.57
N PRO A 240 45.37 -3.48 -19.61
CA PRO A 240 44.02 -3.28 -19.10
C PRO A 240 43.93 -2.08 -18.15
N GLU A 241 42.89 -1.28 -18.31
CA GLU A 241 42.60 -0.05 -17.57
C GLU A 241 41.12 -0.09 -17.13
N TYR A 242 40.85 0.12 -15.84
CA TYR A 242 39.50 0.02 -15.27
C TYR A 242 39.40 0.63 -13.88
N ILE A 243 38.17 0.90 -13.45
CA ILE A 243 37.84 1.37 -12.10
C ILE A 243 37.63 0.17 -11.18
N LYS A 244 38.34 0.12 -10.04
CA LYS A 244 38.22 -0.93 -9.02
C LYS A 244 37.19 -0.61 -7.93
N SER A 245 36.94 0.67 -7.66
CA SER A 245 35.87 1.11 -6.76
C SER A 245 35.43 2.53 -7.10
N TYR A 246 34.18 2.85 -6.80
CA TYR A 246 33.58 4.15 -7.10
C TYR A 246 32.48 4.53 -6.11
N LYS A 247 32.15 5.82 -6.05
CA LYS A 247 30.98 6.36 -5.34
C LYS A 247 29.98 6.91 -6.37
N ILE A 248 28.72 7.02 -5.98
CA ILE A 248 27.66 7.58 -6.81
C ILE A 248 27.08 8.80 -6.10
N ALA A 249 26.86 9.87 -6.86
CA ALA A 249 26.05 11.00 -6.45
C ALA A 249 24.88 11.19 -7.41
N TYR A 250 23.83 11.82 -6.94
CA TYR A 250 22.64 12.10 -7.74
C TYR A 250 22.08 13.48 -7.45
N SER A 251 21.35 14.02 -8.42
CA SER A 251 20.80 15.37 -8.36
C SER A 251 19.52 15.49 -9.20
N ASN A 252 18.64 16.41 -8.81
CA ASN A 252 17.45 16.77 -9.57
C ASN A 252 17.64 18.06 -10.39
N ASP A 253 18.60 18.90 -10.04
CA ASP A 253 18.82 20.23 -10.65
C ASP A 253 20.19 20.35 -11.34
N GLY A 254 21.07 19.37 -11.17
CA GLY A 254 22.45 19.37 -11.67
C GLY A 254 23.41 20.28 -10.89
N LYS A 255 22.91 20.98 -9.86
CA LYS A 255 23.66 21.96 -9.05
C LYS A 255 23.91 21.43 -7.63
N THR A 256 22.87 20.92 -6.97
CA THR A 256 22.94 20.33 -5.63
C THR A 256 23.07 18.82 -5.74
N TRP A 257 24.06 18.25 -5.05
CA TRP A 257 24.40 16.84 -5.20
C TRP A 257 24.31 16.12 -3.86
N ALA A 258 23.60 14.99 -3.87
CA ALA A 258 23.55 14.07 -2.73
C ALA A 258 24.40 12.84 -3.02
N MET A 259 25.29 12.48 -2.09
CA MET A 259 26.05 11.24 -2.16
C MET A 259 25.14 10.05 -1.80
N TYR A 260 25.28 8.95 -2.53
CA TYR A 260 24.57 7.72 -2.23
C TYR A 260 25.11 7.09 -0.94
N LYS A 261 24.20 6.73 -0.02
CA LYS A 261 24.53 6.26 1.33
C LYS A 261 24.10 4.82 1.55
N VAL A 262 24.74 4.15 2.50
CA VAL A 262 24.33 2.81 2.95
C VAL A 262 22.97 2.91 3.66
N LYS A 263 22.04 1.98 3.36
CA LYS A 263 20.70 1.96 3.96
C LYS A 263 20.81 1.94 5.50
N GLY A 264 20.14 2.88 6.16
CA GLY A 264 20.09 2.96 7.62
C GLY A 264 21.30 3.63 8.28
N THR A 265 22.27 4.14 7.51
CA THR A 265 23.43 4.87 8.06
C THR A 265 23.66 6.20 7.34
N ASN A 266 24.56 7.02 7.88
CA ASN A 266 25.01 8.27 7.25
C ASN A 266 26.28 8.11 6.41
N GLU A 267 26.79 6.90 6.27
CA GLU A 267 28.04 6.63 5.56
C GLU A 267 27.84 6.57 4.04
N GLU A 268 28.80 7.13 3.31
CA GLU A 268 28.81 7.09 1.84
C GLU A 268 29.11 5.68 1.35
N MET A 269 28.27 5.17 0.45
CA MET A 269 28.43 3.85 -0.12
C MET A 269 29.59 3.82 -1.12
N VAL A 270 30.54 2.91 -0.91
CA VAL A 270 31.61 2.61 -1.87
C VAL A 270 31.28 1.32 -2.61
N PHE A 271 31.04 1.44 -3.91
CA PHE A 271 30.77 0.31 -4.78
C PHE A 271 32.06 -0.35 -5.25
N ARG A 272 32.04 -1.68 -5.32
CA ARG A 272 33.08 -2.46 -5.98
C ARG A 272 32.94 -2.32 -7.49
N GLY A 273 34.04 -2.01 -8.16
CA GLY A 273 34.13 -1.92 -9.62
C GLY A 273 34.63 -3.21 -10.27
N ASN A 274 35.30 -3.05 -11.40
CA ASN A 274 35.77 -4.15 -12.22
C ASN A 274 37.06 -4.79 -11.70
N VAL A 275 37.26 -6.06 -12.07
CA VAL A 275 38.49 -6.83 -11.84
C VAL A 275 39.34 -6.99 -13.10
N ASP A 276 38.75 -6.73 -14.26
CA ASP A 276 39.39 -6.80 -15.58
C ASP A 276 38.84 -5.70 -16.51
N ASN A 277 39.28 -5.71 -17.78
CA ASN A 277 38.89 -4.69 -18.75
C ASN A 277 37.61 -4.98 -19.57
N ASN A 278 37.08 -6.21 -19.56
CA ASN A 278 36.05 -6.63 -20.52
C ASN A 278 34.81 -7.24 -19.88
N THR A 279 34.88 -7.80 -18.68
CA THR A 279 33.73 -8.39 -18.01
C THR A 279 32.87 -7.27 -17.43
N PRO A 280 31.60 -7.14 -17.87
CA PRO A 280 30.67 -6.20 -17.26
C PRO A 280 30.42 -6.58 -15.80
N TYR A 281 30.42 -5.61 -14.90
CA TYR A 281 30.15 -5.79 -13.48
C TYR A 281 28.95 -4.94 -13.07
N ALA A 282 27.92 -5.56 -12.51
CA ALA A 282 26.68 -4.88 -12.14
C ALA A 282 26.61 -4.62 -10.63
N ASN A 283 26.22 -3.41 -10.25
CA ASN A 283 25.87 -3.07 -8.88
C ASN A 283 24.45 -2.51 -8.83
N SER A 284 23.67 -3.02 -7.89
CA SER A 284 22.29 -2.54 -7.63
C SER A 284 22.27 -1.49 -6.53
N PHE A 285 21.31 -0.57 -6.62
CA PHE A 285 21.05 0.48 -5.65
C PHE A 285 19.85 0.08 -4.77
N THR A 286 20.10 -0.12 -3.48
CA THR A 286 19.07 -0.37 -2.46
C THR A 286 19.23 0.61 -1.29
N PRO A 287 18.40 1.66 -1.20
CA PRO A 287 17.22 1.94 -2.02
C PRO A 287 17.55 2.48 -3.43
N PRO A 288 16.64 2.34 -4.41
CA PRO A 288 16.80 2.95 -5.73
C PRO A 288 16.84 4.48 -5.71
N ILE A 289 17.61 5.06 -6.63
CA ILE A 289 17.78 6.50 -6.75
C ILE A 289 16.64 7.08 -7.60
N LYS A 290 16.04 8.19 -7.17
CA LYS A 290 15.06 8.95 -7.95
C LYS A 290 15.66 10.30 -8.31
N ALA A 291 16.18 10.43 -9.53
CA ALA A 291 16.93 11.61 -9.95
C ALA A 291 16.91 11.82 -11.47
N GLN A 292 17.25 13.03 -11.91
CA GLN A 292 17.50 13.33 -13.32
C GLN A 292 18.99 13.19 -13.67
N TYR A 293 19.87 13.55 -12.74
CA TYR A 293 21.31 13.50 -12.94
C TYR A 293 21.92 12.43 -12.05
N VAL A 294 22.79 11.61 -12.64
CA VAL A 294 23.59 10.62 -11.93
C VAL A 294 25.05 10.88 -12.25
N ARG A 295 25.90 10.90 -11.23
CA ARG A 295 27.33 11.13 -11.37
C ARG A 295 28.11 10.03 -10.66
N LEU A 296 29.10 9.48 -11.36
CA LEU A 296 29.99 8.44 -10.85
C LEU A 296 31.36 9.04 -10.58
N TYR A 297 31.88 8.76 -9.37
CA TYR A 297 33.17 9.22 -8.88
C TYR A 297 34.11 8.01 -8.69
N PRO A 298 35.04 7.76 -9.62
CA PRO A 298 36.06 6.74 -9.44
C PRO A 298 36.88 7.03 -8.17
N GLN A 299 37.08 6.02 -7.33
CA GLN A 299 37.88 6.14 -6.10
C GLN A 299 39.25 5.47 -6.30
N ILE A 300 39.25 4.22 -6.76
CA ILE A 300 40.47 3.45 -7.01
C ILE A 300 40.43 2.95 -8.44
N CYS A 301 41.52 3.17 -9.18
CA CYS A 301 41.64 2.81 -10.59
C CYS A 301 42.88 1.94 -10.82
N ARG A 302 42.85 1.08 -11.85
CA ARG A 302 44.04 0.36 -12.33
C ARG A 302 44.63 1.13 -13.51
N ARG A 303 45.86 1.64 -13.33
CA ARG A 303 46.59 2.52 -14.28
C ARG A 303 45.89 3.85 -14.52
N HIS A 304 44.74 3.84 -15.20
CA HIS A 304 43.91 5.02 -15.42
C HIS A 304 42.45 4.74 -15.06
N CYS A 305 41.72 5.80 -14.72
CA CYS A 305 40.30 5.71 -14.47
C CYS A 305 39.55 5.66 -15.80
N THR A 306 39.39 4.43 -16.30
CA THR A 306 38.77 4.12 -17.59
C THR A 306 37.46 3.39 -17.40
N LEU A 307 36.41 3.81 -18.11
CA LEU A 307 35.06 3.31 -17.92
C LEU A 307 34.24 3.25 -19.22
N ARG A 308 33.53 2.14 -19.36
CA ARG A 308 32.30 1.96 -20.13
C ARG A 308 31.19 1.64 -19.15
N MET A 309 29.98 2.16 -19.37
CA MET A 309 28.88 1.94 -18.44
C MET A 309 27.52 1.86 -19.11
N GLU A 310 26.57 1.31 -18.37
CA GLU A 310 25.13 1.39 -18.63
C GLU A 310 24.42 1.66 -17.30
N LEU A 311 23.40 2.52 -17.32
CA LEU A 311 22.54 2.73 -16.15
C LEU A 311 21.31 1.83 -16.29
N LEU A 312 20.92 1.23 -15.17
CA LEU A 312 19.72 0.40 -15.08
C LEU A 312 18.62 1.15 -14.37
N GLY A 313 17.39 1.03 -14.85
CA GLY A 313 16.26 1.72 -14.26
C GLY A 313 15.00 1.67 -15.11
N CYS A 314 14.11 2.62 -14.83
CA CYS A 314 12.82 2.79 -15.47
C CYS A 314 12.29 4.22 -15.27
N GLU A 315 11.21 4.53 -15.97
CA GLU A 315 10.45 5.75 -15.69
C GLU A 315 9.64 5.61 -14.38
N LEU A 316 9.43 6.72 -13.67
CA LEU A 316 8.69 6.73 -12.40
C LEU A 316 7.22 6.29 -12.55
N SER A 317 6.66 6.44 -13.75
CA SER A 317 5.29 6.01 -14.11
C SER A 317 5.13 4.49 -14.18
N GLY A 318 6.23 3.74 -14.35
CA GLY A 318 6.21 2.29 -14.59
C GLY A 318 6.07 1.88 -16.06
N CYS A 319 5.96 2.83 -17.00
CA CYS A 319 5.72 2.55 -18.43
C CYS A 319 7.01 2.32 -19.24
N SER A 320 7.96 1.53 -18.75
CA SER A 320 9.23 1.30 -19.46
C SER A 320 9.56 -0.18 -19.71
N GLU A 321 8.65 -1.10 -19.42
CA GLU A 321 8.84 -2.51 -19.72
C GLU A 321 8.71 -2.78 -21.23
N PRO A 322 9.59 -3.61 -21.82
CA PRO A 322 9.49 -3.96 -23.22
C PRO A 322 8.24 -4.82 -23.46
N LEU A 323 7.38 -4.38 -24.39
CA LEU A 323 6.15 -5.10 -24.78
C LEU A 323 6.40 -6.45 -25.47
N GLY A 324 7.66 -6.73 -25.84
CA GLY A 324 8.07 -8.08 -26.25
C GLY A 324 8.45 -8.27 -27.71
N MET A 325 8.76 -7.19 -28.44
CA MET A 325 9.37 -7.27 -29.77
C MET A 325 10.67 -8.09 -29.76
N LYS A 326 11.51 -7.92 -28.73
CA LYS A 326 12.76 -8.66 -28.57
C LYS A 326 12.57 -10.06 -27.98
N SER A 327 11.73 -10.19 -26.94
CA SER A 327 11.53 -11.46 -26.22
C SER A 327 10.72 -12.48 -27.01
N GLY A 328 10.00 -12.05 -28.05
CA GLY A 328 9.08 -12.92 -28.78
C GLY A 328 7.69 -13.01 -28.15
N HIS A 329 7.39 -12.23 -27.10
CA HIS A 329 6.05 -12.20 -26.52
C HIS A 329 5.01 -11.68 -27.52
N ILE A 330 5.36 -10.63 -28.29
CA ILE A 330 4.64 -10.29 -29.53
C ILE A 330 5.00 -11.35 -30.55
N GLN A 331 4.01 -12.13 -30.98
CA GLN A 331 4.15 -13.24 -31.92
C GLN A 331 4.35 -12.76 -33.36
N ASP A 332 5.01 -13.58 -34.17
CA ASP A 332 5.37 -13.22 -35.56
C ASP A 332 4.17 -12.84 -36.43
N TYR A 333 3.02 -13.50 -36.24
CA TYR A 333 1.79 -13.23 -37.00
C TYR A 333 1.15 -11.88 -36.65
N GLN A 334 1.52 -11.27 -35.52
CA GLN A 334 0.98 -9.98 -35.11
C GLN A 334 1.69 -8.81 -35.79
N ILE A 335 2.86 -9.05 -36.41
CA ILE A 335 3.69 -8.02 -37.04
C ILE A 335 3.37 -8.01 -38.54
N THR A 336 2.78 -6.93 -39.02
CA THR A 336 2.39 -6.75 -40.43
C THR A 336 3.09 -5.54 -41.03
N ALA A 337 3.20 -5.46 -42.36
CA ALA A 337 3.78 -4.32 -43.05
C ALA A 337 3.07 -4.08 -44.39
N SER A 338 3.26 -2.90 -44.95
CA SER A 338 2.78 -2.52 -46.28
C SER A 338 3.33 -3.41 -47.39
N SER A 339 4.62 -3.72 -47.34
CA SER A 339 5.33 -4.49 -48.36
C SER A 339 6.59 -5.14 -47.81
N VAL A 340 7.19 -6.03 -48.61
CA VAL A 340 8.36 -6.81 -48.21
C VAL A 340 9.33 -6.96 -49.38
N PHE A 341 10.61 -6.71 -49.14
CA PHE A 341 11.67 -6.95 -50.11
C PHE A 341 12.08 -8.44 -50.14
N ARG A 342 12.13 -9.00 -51.36
CA ARG A 342 12.59 -10.37 -51.62
C ARG A 342 13.92 -10.34 -52.35
N THR A 343 14.96 -10.92 -51.76
CA THR A 343 16.26 -11.05 -52.43
C THR A 343 16.16 -12.19 -53.45
N LEU A 344 16.41 -11.91 -54.73
CA LEU A 344 16.39 -12.90 -55.83
C LEU A 344 15.07 -13.69 -55.94
N ASN A 345 13.95 -13.12 -55.48
CA ASN A 345 12.65 -13.81 -55.40
C ASN A 345 12.66 -15.14 -54.64
N MET A 346 13.65 -15.39 -53.79
CA MET A 346 13.74 -16.60 -52.96
C MET A 346 13.17 -16.35 -51.57
N ASP A 347 12.24 -17.20 -51.13
CA ASP A 347 11.59 -17.08 -49.81
C ASP A 347 12.60 -17.12 -48.64
N MET A 348 13.70 -17.86 -48.80
CA MET A 348 14.77 -17.97 -47.79
C MET A 348 15.48 -16.65 -47.49
N PHE A 349 15.47 -15.69 -48.44
CA PHE A 349 16.15 -14.40 -48.31
C PHE A 349 15.18 -13.20 -48.30
N THR A 350 13.95 -13.44 -47.86
CA THR A 350 12.90 -12.42 -47.74
C THR A 350 13.00 -11.64 -46.43
N TRP A 351 12.94 -10.31 -46.49
CA TRP A 351 13.08 -9.39 -45.36
C TRP A 351 11.75 -9.10 -44.67
N GLU A 352 11.11 -10.14 -44.15
CA GLU A 352 9.74 -10.09 -43.63
C GLU A 352 9.56 -9.23 -42.37
N PRO A 353 8.33 -8.75 -42.10
CA PRO A 353 8.03 -7.91 -40.93
C PRO A 353 8.38 -8.58 -39.60
N ARG A 354 8.16 -9.90 -39.48
CA ARG A 354 8.55 -10.71 -38.30
C ARG A 354 10.04 -10.71 -37.96
N LYS A 355 10.88 -10.21 -38.88
CA LYS A 355 12.32 -10.05 -38.68
C LYS A 355 12.70 -8.67 -38.13
N ALA A 356 11.75 -7.73 -38.02
CA ALA A 356 11.94 -6.42 -37.39
C ALA A 356 12.01 -6.50 -35.85
N ARG A 357 12.91 -7.32 -35.30
CA ARG A 357 13.08 -7.50 -33.85
C ARG A 357 14.43 -6.94 -33.41
N LEU A 358 14.43 -6.22 -32.30
CA LEU A 358 15.65 -5.64 -31.72
C LEU A 358 16.68 -6.75 -31.42
N ASP A 359 17.94 -6.50 -31.75
CA ASP A 359 19.09 -7.42 -31.61
C ASP A 359 19.03 -8.73 -32.42
N LYS A 360 18.11 -8.85 -33.38
CA LYS A 360 18.05 -10.03 -34.26
C LYS A 360 19.34 -10.17 -35.08
N GLN A 361 19.92 -11.37 -35.06
CA GLN A 361 21.15 -11.72 -35.78
C GLN A 361 20.84 -12.68 -36.94
N GLY A 362 21.75 -12.76 -37.90
CA GLY A 362 21.66 -13.66 -39.05
C GLY A 362 21.75 -12.94 -40.39
N LYS A 363 21.67 -13.70 -41.49
CA LYS A 363 21.79 -13.17 -42.86
C LYS A 363 20.63 -12.24 -43.26
N VAL A 364 19.43 -12.53 -42.75
CA VAL A 364 18.26 -11.67 -42.89
C VAL A 364 17.69 -11.44 -41.51
N ASN A 365 17.92 -10.26 -40.99
CA ASN A 365 17.76 -9.95 -39.57
C ASN A 365 16.98 -8.64 -39.32
N ALA A 366 16.38 -8.08 -40.35
CA ALA A 366 15.51 -6.92 -40.26
C ALA A 366 14.32 -7.07 -41.21
N TRP A 367 13.39 -6.12 -41.14
CA TRP A 367 12.40 -5.90 -42.18
C TRP A 367 12.93 -4.89 -43.20
N THR A 368 12.53 -5.06 -44.45
CA THR A 368 12.79 -4.10 -45.52
C THR A 368 11.55 -4.01 -46.40
N SER A 369 11.09 -2.78 -46.65
CA SER A 369 9.98 -2.52 -47.56
C SER A 369 10.35 -2.90 -49.00
N GLY A 370 9.38 -3.35 -49.78
CA GLY A 370 9.59 -3.67 -51.20
C GLY A 370 9.92 -2.44 -52.05
N HIS A 371 9.47 -1.26 -51.61
CA HIS A 371 9.72 0.03 -52.26
C HIS A 371 10.27 1.06 -51.27
N ASN A 372 10.93 2.09 -51.78
CA ASN A 372 11.47 3.20 -50.98
C ASN A 372 10.63 4.46 -51.23
N ASP A 373 9.45 4.50 -50.63
CA ASP A 373 8.52 5.64 -50.69
C ASP A 373 7.93 5.93 -49.31
N GLN A 374 7.34 7.12 -49.14
CA GLN A 374 6.84 7.59 -47.84
C GLN A 374 5.54 6.89 -47.38
N SER A 375 4.93 6.04 -48.20
CA SER A 375 3.69 5.33 -47.86
C SER A 375 3.94 4.00 -47.15
N GLN A 376 5.19 3.55 -47.05
CA GLN A 376 5.54 2.28 -46.44
C GLN A 376 5.36 2.31 -44.91
N TRP A 377 4.84 1.22 -44.35
CA TRP A 377 4.54 1.13 -42.92
C TRP A 377 4.84 -0.25 -42.36
N LEU A 378 5.13 -0.28 -41.06
CA LEU A 378 5.26 -1.48 -40.23
C LEU A 378 4.29 -1.33 -39.06
N GLN A 379 3.40 -2.29 -38.89
CA GLN A 379 2.31 -2.25 -37.91
C GLN A 379 2.49 -3.35 -36.87
N LEU A 380 2.20 -2.98 -35.63
CA LEU A 380 2.16 -3.85 -34.47
C LEU A 380 0.74 -3.91 -33.91
N PRO A 381 0.35 -4.99 -33.22
CA PRO A 381 -0.96 -5.05 -32.59
C PRO A 381 -1.00 -3.99 -31.47
N ARG A 382 -2.15 -3.35 -31.29
CA ARG A 382 -2.40 -2.57 -30.09
C ARG A 382 -2.63 -3.58 -28.95
N THR A 383 -1.59 -3.87 -28.17
CA THR A 383 -1.75 -4.61 -26.91
C THR A 383 -2.61 -3.74 -25.98
N LEU A 384 -3.79 -4.24 -25.61
CA LEU A 384 -4.69 -3.62 -24.63
C LEU A 384 -4.12 -3.72 -23.22
#